data_AF-A0A4Q7G3Y5-F1
#
_entry.id   AF-A0A4Q7G3Y5-F1
#
_cell.length_a   1.000
_cell.length_b   1.000
_cell.length_c   1.000
_cell.angle_alpha   90.00
_cell.angle_beta   90.00
_cell.angle_gamma   90.00
#
_symmetry.space_group_name_H-M   'P 1'
#
loop_
_entity.id
_entity.type
_entity.pdbx_description
1 polymer ?
#
loop_
_entity_poly.entity_id
_entity_poly.type
_entity_poly.pdbx_seq_one_letter_code
_entity_poly.pdbx_strand_id
1 'polypeptide(L)'
;MTTMAGIEPNGLALVLFAAAFAACCLSFFTLVGMFPPSARPQSIAGAAGGVLVLANLALLVILLAGVILFAHEMLRWTSVVVFGGLIFLFIPAVFQVIPGAWRDSRSGLAVLGLVQIAALALMLSPLQGFTAS
;
A
#
# COMPACT_ATOMS: atom_id res chain seq x y z
N MET A 1 -20.81 -33.77 -4.69
CA MET A 1 -20.14 -33.35 -3.45
C MET A 1 -19.03 -32.38 -3.83
N THR A 2 -19.34 -31.08 -3.85
CA THR A 2 -18.33 -30.04 -4.10
C THR A 2 -17.53 -29.86 -2.81
N THR A 3 -16.28 -30.30 -2.82
CA THR A 3 -15.34 -30.01 -1.74
C THR A 3 -15.20 -28.49 -1.63
N MET A 4 -15.77 -27.92 -0.57
CA MET A 4 -15.52 -26.56 -0.13
C MET A 4 -14.05 -26.45 0.31
N ALA A 5 -13.13 -26.38 -0.64
CA ALA A 5 -11.81 -25.83 -0.39
C ALA A 5 -11.98 -24.31 -0.23
N GLY A 6 -12.53 -23.91 0.92
CA GLY A 6 -12.89 -22.52 1.24
C GLY A 6 -11.70 -21.67 1.71
N ILE A 7 -10.54 -22.29 1.90
CA ILE A 7 -9.31 -21.62 2.32
C ILE A 7 -8.47 -21.33 1.08
N GLU A 8 -7.85 -20.15 1.04
CA GLU A 8 -6.90 -19.81 -0.01
C GLU A 8 -5.69 -20.75 0.06
N PRO A 9 -5.31 -21.40 -1.06
CA PRO A 9 -4.20 -22.35 -1.06
C PRO A 9 -2.85 -21.68 -0.75
N ASN A 10 -2.72 -20.38 -1.06
CA ASN A 10 -1.46 -19.65 -0.97
C ASN A 10 -1.50 -18.59 0.14
N GLY A 11 -1.41 -19.04 1.39
CA GLY A 11 -1.43 -18.15 2.56
C GLY A 11 -0.27 -17.14 2.59
N LEU A 12 0.89 -17.50 2.05
CA LEU A 12 2.03 -16.59 1.97
C LEU A 12 1.78 -15.47 0.95
N ALA A 13 1.28 -15.79 -0.24
CA ALA A 13 0.89 -14.78 -1.23
C ALA A 13 -0.19 -13.85 -0.68
N LEU A 14 -1.16 -14.39 0.08
CA LEU A 14 -2.18 -13.59 0.73
C LEU A 14 -1.60 -12.57 1.74
N VAL A 15 -0.63 -12.98 2.56
CA VAL A 15 0.04 -12.07 3.51
C VAL A 15 0.85 -11.00 2.76
N LEU A 16 1.56 -11.37 1.70
CA LEU A 16 2.31 -10.41 0.87
C LEU A 16 1.37 -9.41 0.20
N PHE A 17 0.27 -9.88 -0.38
CA PHE A 17 -0.80 -9.04 -0.92
C PHE A 17 -1.34 -8.10 0.15
N ALA A 18 -1.67 -8.62 1.34
CA ALA A 18 -2.23 -7.82 2.42
C ALA A 18 -1.28 -6.70 2.87
N ALA A 19 0.01 -7.01 3.05
CA ALA A 19 1.03 -6.04 3.42
C ALA A 19 1.23 -4.96 2.34
N ALA A 20 1.37 -5.37 1.08
CA ALA A 20 1.57 -4.44 -0.02
C ALA A 20 0.33 -3.57 -0.28
N PHE A 21 -0.87 -4.16 -0.22
CA PHE A 21 -2.13 -3.45 -0.39
C PHE A 21 -2.40 -2.49 0.78
N ALA A 22 -2.04 -2.85 2.02
CA ALA A 22 -2.10 -1.95 3.17
C ALA A 22 -1.17 -0.73 2.99
N ALA A 23 0.07 -0.94 2.50
CA ALA A 23 0.99 0.14 2.18
C ALA A 23 0.41 1.06 1.09
N CYS A 24 -0.22 0.50 0.06
CA CYS A 24 -0.95 1.23 -0.98
C CYS A 24 -2.06 2.10 -0.39
N CYS A 25 -2.94 1.53 0.44
CA CYS A 25 -4.05 2.26 1.05
C CYS A 25 -3.54 3.38 1.96
N LEU A 26 -2.56 3.09 2.81
CA LEU A 26 -1.97 4.09 3.70
C LEU A 26 -1.36 5.25 2.92
N SER A 27 -0.67 4.95 1.81
CA SER A 27 -0.09 5.96 0.93
C SER A 27 -1.17 6.79 0.24
N PHE A 28 -2.23 6.16 -0.24
CA PHE A 28 -3.38 6.83 -0.84
C PHE A 28 -4.03 7.81 0.14
N PHE A 29 -4.40 7.37 1.34
CA PHE A 29 -5.05 8.26 2.32
C PHE A 29 -4.13 9.40 2.77
N THR A 30 -2.82 9.14 2.89
CA THR A 30 -1.84 10.19 3.21
C THR A 30 -1.77 11.23 2.08
N LEU A 31 -1.65 10.79 0.83
CA LEU A 31 -1.46 11.68 -0.31
C LEU A 31 -2.70 12.48 -0.67
N VAL A 32 -3.90 11.88 -0.57
CA VAL A 32 -5.16 12.59 -0.82
C VAL A 32 -5.31 13.79 0.11
N GLY A 33 -4.87 13.69 1.36
CA GLY A 33 -4.87 14.81 2.32
C GLY A 33 -3.91 15.95 1.97
N MET A 34 -3.03 15.78 0.98
CA MET A 34 -2.03 16.78 0.57
C MET A 34 -2.43 17.59 -0.67
N PHE A 35 -3.65 17.36 -1.18
CA PHE A 35 -4.24 18.11 -2.28
C PHE A 35 -5.53 18.82 -1.81
N PRO A 36 -5.77 20.10 -2.22
CA PRO A 36 -4.95 20.94 -3.10
C PRO A 36 -3.68 21.52 -2.41
N PRO A 37 -2.68 22.02 -3.17
CA PRO A 37 -1.42 22.52 -2.61
C PRO A 37 -1.56 23.63 -1.56
N SER A 38 -2.65 24.40 -1.62
CA SER A 38 -2.99 25.46 -0.66
C SER A 38 -3.33 24.94 0.75
N ALA A 39 -3.74 23.68 0.87
CA ALA A 39 -4.07 23.04 2.15
C ALA A 39 -2.88 22.30 2.77
N ARG A 40 -1.68 22.39 2.16
CA ARG A 40 -0.52 21.63 2.65
C ARG A 40 0.02 22.16 3.98
N PRO A 41 0.47 21.26 4.88
CA PRO A 41 1.20 21.62 6.08
C PRO A 41 2.43 22.49 5.76
N GLN A 42 2.76 23.46 6.61
CA GLN A 42 3.91 24.35 6.42
C GLN A 42 5.25 23.59 6.27
N SER A 43 5.38 22.46 6.96
CA SER A 43 6.51 21.51 6.84
C SER A 43 6.69 20.96 5.42
N ILE A 44 5.61 20.80 4.64
CA ILE A 44 5.60 20.24 3.27
C ILE A 44 5.34 21.35 2.23
N ALA A 45 5.22 22.60 2.66
CA ALA A 45 5.08 23.73 1.75
C ALA A 45 6.35 23.94 0.90
N GLY A 46 6.16 24.43 -0.32
CA GLY A 46 7.21 24.73 -1.28
C GLY A 46 7.52 23.62 -2.30
N ALA A 47 8.46 23.90 -3.20
CA ALA A 47 8.79 23.03 -4.34
C ALA A 47 9.32 21.65 -3.91
N ALA A 48 10.22 21.60 -2.91
CA ALA A 48 10.79 20.33 -2.43
C ALA A 48 9.74 19.38 -1.84
N GLY A 49 8.79 19.91 -1.06
CA GLY A 49 7.66 19.12 -0.55
C GLY A 49 6.74 18.66 -1.68
N GLY A 50 6.51 19.51 -2.69
CA GLY A 50 5.77 19.13 -3.89
C GLY A 50 6.41 17.98 -4.67
N VAL A 51 7.73 18.01 -4.87
CA VAL A 51 8.47 16.91 -5.49
C VAL A 51 8.32 15.62 -4.69
N LEU A 52 8.42 15.69 -3.36
CA LEU A 52 8.30 14.51 -2.49
C LEU A 52 6.90 13.88 -2.56
N VAL A 53 5.85 14.71 -2.62
CA VAL A 53 4.46 14.27 -2.82
C VAL A 53 4.29 13.61 -4.19
N LEU A 54 4.82 14.21 -5.26
CA LEU A 54 4.76 13.63 -6.61
C LEU A 54 5.55 12.32 -6.72
N ALA A 55 6.72 12.23 -6.07
CA ALA A 55 7.51 11.00 -6.04
C ALA A 55 6.77 9.87 -5.32
N ASN A 56 6.15 10.16 -4.17
CA ASN A 56 5.29 9.20 -3.47
C ASN A 56 4.06 8.83 -4.30
N LEU A 57 3.46 9.78 -5.04
CA LEU A 57 2.34 9.49 -5.92
C LEU A 57 2.74 8.55 -7.06
N ALA A 58 3.90 8.77 -7.67
CA ALA A 58 4.43 7.88 -8.70
C ALA A 58 4.72 6.48 -8.14
N LEU A 59 5.35 6.39 -6.96
CA LEU A 59 5.58 5.12 -6.25
C LEU A 59 4.27 4.41 -5.94
N LEU A 60 3.22 5.13 -5.52
CA LEU A 60 1.91 4.56 -5.24
C LEU A 60 1.29 3.94 -6.48
N VAL A 61 1.37 4.63 -7.63
CA VAL A 61 0.86 4.10 -8.90
C VAL A 61 1.60 2.83 -9.31
N ILE A 62 2.94 2.82 -9.19
CA ILE A 62 3.77 1.65 -9.51
C ILE A 62 3.45 0.48 -8.57
N LEU A 63 3.38 0.74 -7.26
CA LEU A 63 3.03 -0.26 -6.26
C LEU A 63 1.63 -0.82 -6.50
N LEU A 64 0.64 0.03 -6.77
CA LEU A 64 -0.73 -0.41 -7.03
C LEU A 64 -0.81 -1.30 -8.27
N ALA A 65 -0.12 -0.93 -9.35
CA ALA A 65 -0.03 -1.77 -10.54
C ALA A 65 0.61 -3.14 -10.21
N GLY A 66 1.69 -3.14 -9.42
CA GLY A 66 2.31 -4.37 -8.92
C GLY A 66 1.35 -5.23 -8.11
N VAL A 67 0.61 -4.64 -7.16
CA VAL A 67 -0.40 -5.33 -6.34
C VAL A 67 -1.50 -5.94 -7.20
N ILE A 68 -2.02 -5.22 -8.19
CA ILE A 68 -3.08 -5.71 -9.08
C ILE A 68 -2.58 -6.90 -9.89
N LEU A 69 -1.39 -6.79 -10.51
CA LEU A 69 -0.81 -7.88 -11.30
C LEU A 69 -0.54 -9.11 -10.43
N PHE A 70 0.02 -8.92 -9.24
CA PHE A 70 0.28 -10.02 -8.31
C PHE A 70 -1.01 -10.72 -7.84
N ALA A 71 -2.03 -9.93 -7.48
CA ALA A 71 -3.32 -10.46 -7.06
C ALA A 71 -4.00 -11.28 -8.17
N HIS A 72 -3.85 -10.84 -9.43
CA HIS A 72 -4.39 -11.55 -10.59
C HIS A 72 -3.73 -12.91 -10.82
N GLU A 73 -2.40 -13.00 -10.65
CA GLU A 73 -1.64 -14.22 -10.93
C GLU A 73 -1.63 -15.23 -9.76
N MET A 74 -1.60 -14.75 -8.51
CA MET A 74 -1.27 -15.59 -7.35
C MET A 74 -2.44 -15.89 -6.42
N LEU A 75 -3.52 -15.09 -6.47
CA LEU A 75 -4.62 -15.17 -5.51
C LEU A 75 -5.95 -15.50 -6.17
N ARG A 76 -6.86 -16.04 -5.36
CA ARG A 76 -8.26 -16.22 -5.78
C ARG A 76 -8.98 -14.88 -5.70
N TRP A 77 -9.80 -14.57 -6.72
CA TRP A 77 -10.60 -13.33 -6.75
C TRP A 77 -11.39 -13.07 -5.47
N THR A 78 -11.97 -14.11 -4.87
CA THR A 78 -12.71 -14.00 -3.60
C THR A 78 -11.84 -13.48 -2.46
N SER A 79 -10.61 -13.95 -2.35
CA SER A 79 -9.66 -13.50 -1.33
C SER A 79 -9.24 -12.06 -1.55
N VAL A 80 -8.96 -11.69 -2.80
CA VAL A 80 -8.61 -10.32 -3.19
C VAL A 80 -9.72 -9.36 -2.78
N VAL A 81 -10.99 -9.68 -3.07
CA VAL A 81 -12.13 -8.84 -2.72
C VAL A 81 -12.32 -8.76 -1.21
N VAL A 82 -12.27 -9.89 -0.49
CA VAL A 82 -12.50 -9.92 0.97
C VAL A 82 -11.38 -9.21 1.72
N PHE A 83 -10.12 -9.58 1.49
CA PHE A 83 -8.97 -8.98 2.19
C PHE A 83 -8.72 -7.56 1.71
N GLY A 84 -8.82 -7.29 0.40
CA GLY A 84 -8.71 -5.94 -0.14
C GLY A 84 -9.76 -5.01 0.45
N GLY A 85 -11.03 -5.43 0.44
CA GLY A 85 -12.10 -4.65 1.07
C GLY A 85 -11.86 -4.41 2.56
N LEU A 86 -11.50 -5.46 3.31
CA LEU A 86 -11.22 -5.36 4.74
C LEU A 86 -10.07 -4.36 5.02
N ILE A 87 -8.95 -4.51 4.33
CA ILE A 87 -7.78 -3.64 4.50
C ILE A 87 -8.16 -2.19 4.18
N PHE A 88 -8.82 -1.96 3.05
CA PHE A 88 -9.22 -0.61 2.62
C PHE A 88 -10.16 0.07 3.63
N LEU A 89 -11.12 -0.68 4.19
CA LEU A 89 -12.07 -0.17 5.15
C LEU A 89 -11.46 0.12 6.53
N PHE A 90 -10.46 -0.66 6.96
CA PHE A 90 -9.88 -0.55 8.29
C PHE A 90 -8.57 0.26 8.35
N ILE A 91 -7.88 0.47 7.22
CA ILE A 91 -6.68 1.31 7.19
C ILE A 91 -6.89 2.74 7.70
N PRO A 92 -8.04 3.42 7.49
CA PRO A 92 -8.26 4.75 8.05
C PRO A 92 -8.10 4.80 9.57
N ALA A 93 -8.46 3.74 10.29
CA ALA A 93 -8.26 3.64 11.72
C ALA A 93 -6.77 3.59 12.09
N VAL A 94 -5.97 2.80 11.36
CA VAL A 94 -4.50 2.76 11.52
C VAL A 94 -3.89 4.12 11.22
N PHE A 95 -4.33 4.75 10.13
CA PHE A 95 -3.88 6.07 9.72
C PHE A 95 -4.12 7.08 10.85
N GLN A 96 -5.31 7.10 11.47
CA GLN A 96 -5.68 8.02 12.54
C GLN A 96 -4.81 7.91 13.80
N VAL A 97 -4.30 6.72 14.13
CA VAL A 97 -3.42 6.49 15.28
C VAL A 97 -2.04 7.14 15.10
N ILE A 98 -1.61 7.35 13.86
CA ILE A 98 -0.31 7.95 13.56
C ILE A 98 -0.30 9.44 13.98
N PRO A 99 0.68 9.91 14.78
CA PRO A 99 0.75 11.32 15.17
C PRO A 99 0.81 12.26 13.96
N GLY A 100 -0.02 13.31 13.96
CA GLY A 100 -0.07 14.29 12.87
C GLY A 100 1.29 14.93 12.57
N ALA A 101 2.09 15.22 13.62
CA ALA A 101 3.43 15.77 13.47
C ALA A 101 4.38 14.85 12.66
N TRP A 102 4.16 13.54 12.66
CA TRP A 102 4.93 12.60 11.84
C TRP A 102 4.34 12.47 10.44
N ARG A 103 3.02 12.24 10.36
CA ARG A 103 2.26 12.08 9.11
C ARG A 103 2.39 13.27 8.17
N ASP A 104 2.33 14.48 8.73
CA ASP A 104 2.32 15.75 8.00
C ASP A 104 3.72 16.38 7.91
N SER A 105 4.77 15.57 8.07
CA SER A 105 6.16 16.01 7.95
C SER A 105 6.83 15.44 6.70
N ARG A 106 7.89 16.12 6.22
CA ARG A 106 8.78 15.60 5.17
C ARG A 106 9.38 14.26 5.56
N SER A 107 9.71 14.07 6.84
CA SER A 107 10.24 12.80 7.34
C SER A 107 9.19 11.68 7.27
N GLY A 108 7.92 11.97 7.56
CA GLY A 108 6.83 11.02 7.39
C GLY A 108 6.64 10.59 5.95
N LEU A 109 6.66 11.55 5.01
CA LEU A 109 6.61 11.26 3.58
C LEU A 109 7.81 10.47 3.07
N ALA A 110 9.01 10.71 3.61
CA ALA A 110 10.19 9.93 3.28
C ALA A 110 10.06 8.48 3.78
N VAL A 111 9.57 8.29 5.01
CA VAL A 111 9.30 6.95 5.58
C VAL A 111 8.21 6.24 4.79
N LEU A 112 7.13 6.94 4.41
CA LEU A 112 6.08 6.40 3.57
C LEU A 112 6.64 5.93 2.21
N GLY A 113 7.54 6.70 1.61
CA GLY A 113 8.24 6.30 0.38
C GLY A 113 9.09 5.05 0.59
N LEU A 114 9.82 4.96 1.70
CA LEU A 114 10.59 3.76 2.06
C LEU A 114 9.69 2.53 2.26
N VAL A 115 8.52 2.70 2.88
CA VAL A 115 7.53 1.62 3.04
C VAL A 115 7.01 1.16 1.68
N GLN A 116 6.74 2.06 0.75
CA GLN A 116 6.33 1.71 -0.62
C GLN A 116 7.43 0.97 -1.37
N ILE A 117 8.69 1.44 -1.27
CA ILE A 117 9.84 0.77 -1.87
C ILE A 117 10.05 -0.61 -1.25
N ALA A 118 9.92 -0.76 0.07
CA ALA A 118 10.03 -2.04 0.75
C ALA A 118 8.92 -3.01 0.32
N ALA A 119 7.68 -2.53 0.19
CA ALA A 119 6.56 -3.32 -0.32
C ALA A 119 6.81 -3.78 -1.76
N LEU A 120 7.27 -2.87 -2.64
CA LEU A 120 7.68 -3.21 -4.00
C LEU A 120 8.82 -4.24 -4.00
N ALA A 121 9.87 -4.03 -3.22
CA ALA A 121 11.01 -4.92 -3.15
C ALA A 121 10.62 -6.32 -2.64
N LEU A 122 9.73 -6.40 -1.66
CA LEU A 122 9.17 -7.68 -1.19
C LEU A 122 8.39 -8.37 -2.29
N MET A 123 7.60 -7.63 -3.06
CA MET A 123 6.90 -8.17 -4.21
C MET A 123 7.85 -8.59 -5.32
N LEU A 124 8.97 -7.91 -5.55
CA LEU A 124 9.95 -8.34 -6.56
C LEU A 124 10.94 -9.39 -6.04
N SER A 125 10.87 -9.73 -4.74
CA SER A 125 11.87 -10.61 -4.12
C SER A 125 11.75 -12.05 -4.64
N PRO A 126 12.86 -12.80 -4.67
CA PRO A 126 12.85 -14.21 -5.07
C PRO A 126 11.98 -15.10 -4.17
N LEU A 127 11.47 -14.57 -3.04
CA LEU A 127 10.47 -15.26 -2.22
C LEU A 127 9.17 -15.56 -2.99
N GLN A 128 8.90 -14.85 -4.08
CA GLN A 128 7.83 -15.21 -5.02
C GLN A 128 8.01 -16.59 -5.66
N GLY A 129 9.25 -17.08 -5.76
CA GLY A 129 9.53 -18.43 -6.24
C GLY A 129 8.93 -19.51 -5.33
N PHE A 130 8.81 -19.24 -4.03
CA PHE A 130 8.17 -20.15 -3.06
C PHE A 130 6.65 -20.02 -3.01
N THR A 131 6.07 -18.96 -3.57
CA THR A 131 4.61 -18.83 -3.71
C THR A 131 4.09 -19.51 -4.98
N ALA A 132 4.93 -19.77 -5.98
CA ALA A 132 4.53 -20.39 -7.25
C ALA A 132 4.61 -21.93 -7.28
N SER A 133 5.12 -22.55 -6.21
CA SER A 133 5.31 -24.00 -6.04
C SER A 133 4.22 -24.62 -5.17
#